data_AF-A0A9X0D492-F1
#
_entry.id   AF-A0A9X0D492-F1
#
_cell.length_a   1.000
_cell.length_b   1.000
_cell.length_c   1.000
_cell.angle_alpha   90.00
_cell.angle_beta   90.00
_cell.angle_gamma   90.00
#
_symmetry.space_group_name_H-M   'P 1'
#
loop_
_entity.id
_entity.type
_entity.pdbx_description
1 polymer ?
#
loop_
_entity_poly.entity_id
_entity_poly.type
_entity_poly.pdbx_seq_one_letter_code
_entity_poly.pdbx_strand_id
1 'polypeptide(L)'
;MQMVPVPVFPSHARVSPLMPTCRLRQRLRPKDPTELELSDNHIPDSFFRSDIQVRQPGRRHVMLATDQQLQFLTRAKTWYIDGTFKLRRHPFSQLLTVNTFVKQDDHTKQVPLLFVTISGRKKND
;
A
#
# COMPACT_ATOMS: atom_id res chain seq x y z
N MET A 1 17.16 -17.64 -31.93
CA MET A 1 16.69 -16.55 -31.05
C MET A 1 15.19 -16.44 -31.25
N GLN A 2 14.37 -17.10 -30.43
CA GLN A 2 12.91 -17.13 -30.61
C GLN A 2 12.27 -15.99 -29.80
N MET A 3 11.50 -15.14 -30.47
CA MET A 3 10.71 -14.09 -29.82
C MET A 3 9.51 -14.72 -29.12
N VAL A 4 9.36 -14.44 -27.83
CA VAL A 4 8.17 -14.81 -27.05
C VAL A 4 7.04 -13.82 -27.40
N PRO A 5 5.82 -14.25 -27.74
CA PRO A 5 4.74 -13.33 -28.08
C PRO A 5 4.27 -12.58 -26.83
N VAL A 6 4.11 -11.26 -26.95
CA VAL A 6 3.49 -10.42 -25.92
C VAL A 6 1.98 -10.72 -25.88
N PRO A 7 1.39 -11.02 -24.70
CA PRO A 7 -0.04 -11.31 -24.63
C PRO A 7 -0.84 -10.04 -24.94
N VAL A 8 -1.65 -10.12 -26.00
CA VAL A 8 -2.63 -9.09 -26.34
C VAL A 8 -3.75 -9.11 -25.29
N PHE A 9 -3.96 -7.98 -24.61
CA PHE A 9 -5.09 -7.82 -23.71
C PHE A 9 -6.41 -7.92 -24.50
N PRO A 10 -7.38 -8.75 -24.08
CA PRO A 10 -8.65 -8.85 -24.80
C PRO A 10 -9.45 -7.55 -24.66
N SER A 11 -10.00 -7.09 -25.78
CA SER A 11 -10.94 -5.96 -25.83
C SER A 11 -12.19 -6.23 -24.97
N HIS A 12 -12.86 -5.14 -24.59
CA HIS A 12 -13.93 -4.97 -23.59
C HIS A 12 -15.10 -5.99 -23.54
N ALA A 13 -15.16 -7.01 -24.39
CA ALA A 13 -16.29 -7.92 -24.54
C ALA A 13 -16.22 -9.22 -23.70
N ARG A 14 -15.20 -9.44 -22.86
CA ARG A 14 -15.04 -10.70 -22.08
C ARG A 14 -14.78 -10.49 -20.59
N VAL A 15 -15.65 -9.73 -19.91
CA VAL A 15 -15.63 -9.63 -18.43
C VAL A 15 -16.46 -10.76 -17.77
N SER A 16 -17.27 -11.49 -18.54
CA SER A 16 -18.28 -12.41 -18.01
C SER A 16 -17.77 -13.66 -17.25
N PRO A 17 -16.62 -14.30 -17.56
CA PRO A 17 -16.18 -15.50 -16.82
C PRO A 17 -15.30 -15.20 -15.59
N LEU A 18 -14.96 -13.94 -15.31
CA LEU A 18 -14.15 -13.58 -14.13
C LEU A 18 -14.96 -13.55 -12.83
N MET A 19 -16.28 -13.37 -12.92
CA MET A 19 -17.16 -13.25 -11.75
C MET A 19 -17.45 -14.58 -11.02
N PRO A 20 -17.63 -15.73 -11.70
CA PRO A 20 -17.78 -17.03 -11.03
C PRO A 20 -16.49 -17.48 -10.32
N THR A 21 -15.33 -17.28 -10.96
CA THR A 21 -14.02 -17.72 -10.43
C THR A 21 -13.61 -16.91 -9.20
N CYS A 22 -13.84 -15.59 -9.20
CA CYS A 22 -13.61 -14.77 -8.01
C CYS A 22 -14.46 -15.21 -6.82
N ARG A 23 -15.76 -15.50 -7.02
CA ARG A 23 -16.70 -15.98 -5.97
C ARG A 23 -16.30 -17.34 -5.40
N LEU A 24 -15.95 -18.29 -6.25
CA LEU A 24 -15.45 -19.60 -5.83
C LEU A 24 -14.19 -19.46 -4.96
N ARG A 25 -13.26 -18.58 -5.36
CA ARG A 25 -12.04 -18.31 -4.59
C ARG A 25 -12.29 -17.55 -3.29
N GLN A 26 -13.40 -16.81 -3.12
CA GLN A 26 -13.70 -16.14 -1.85
C GLN A 26 -13.89 -17.15 -0.71
N ARG A 27 -14.55 -18.29 -1.01
CA ARG A 27 -14.79 -19.36 -0.03
C ARG A 27 -13.51 -20.07 0.41
N LEU A 28 -12.48 -20.05 -0.45
CA LEU A 28 -11.17 -20.63 -0.18
C LEU A 28 -10.20 -19.64 0.47
N ARG A 29 -10.61 -18.37 0.70
CA ARG A 29 -9.71 -17.42 1.36
C ARG A 29 -9.55 -17.84 2.82
N PRO A 30 -8.31 -17.82 3.35
CA PRO A 30 -8.10 -17.84 4.78
C PRO A 30 -8.95 -16.75 5.44
N LYS A 31 -9.40 -17.01 6.67
CA LYS A 31 -10.04 -15.97 7.48
C LYS A 31 -9.05 -14.82 7.65
N ASP A 32 -9.55 -13.60 7.55
CA ASP A 32 -8.71 -12.43 7.79
C ASP A 32 -8.18 -12.50 9.24
N PRO A 33 -6.89 -12.19 9.45
CA PRO A 33 -6.30 -12.20 10.77
C PRO A 33 -6.97 -11.15 11.66
N THR A 34 -7.17 -11.49 12.94
CA THR A 34 -7.82 -10.62 13.93
C THR A 34 -6.84 -9.59 14.51
N GLU A 35 -5.57 -9.97 14.64
CA GLU A 35 -4.51 -9.10 15.14
C GLU A 35 -3.45 -8.85 14.07
N LEU A 36 -2.81 -7.68 14.15
CA LEU A 36 -1.69 -7.35 13.30
C LEU A 36 -0.42 -7.88 13.96
N GLU A 37 0.15 -8.96 13.45
CA GLU A 37 1.51 -9.37 13.77
C GLU A 37 2.39 -9.02 12.58
N LEU A 38 3.38 -8.14 12.78
CA LEU A 38 4.39 -7.88 11.76
C LEU A 38 5.47 -8.94 11.94
N SER A 39 5.57 -9.85 10.98
CA SER A 39 6.68 -10.81 10.96
C SER A 39 7.91 -10.14 10.35
N ASP A 40 9.00 -10.07 11.11
CA ASP A 40 10.25 -9.44 10.66
C ASP A 40 10.79 -10.06 9.36
N ASN A 41 10.51 -11.34 9.11
CA ASN A 41 10.96 -12.09 7.93
C ASN A 41 10.39 -11.60 6.58
N HIS A 42 9.36 -10.76 6.59
CA HIS A 42 8.69 -10.29 5.36
C HIS A 42 8.91 -8.80 5.08
N ILE A 43 9.54 -8.09 6.01
CA ILE A 43 9.83 -6.67 5.88
C ILE A 43 11.32 -6.55 5.59
N PRO A 44 11.73 -5.85 4.51
CA PRO A 44 13.14 -5.61 4.26
C PRO A 44 13.79 -4.92 5.45
N ASP A 45 15.03 -5.29 5.74
CA ASP A 45 15.82 -4.66 6.80
C ASP A 45 15.81 -3.13 6.64
N SER A 46 15.64 -2.43 7.77
CA SER A 46 15.56 -0.97 7.83
C SER A 46 14.38 -0.32 7.07
N PHE A 47 13.39 -1.09 6.63
CA PHE A 47 12.17 -0.52 6.05
C PHE A 47 11.12 -0.17 7.12
N PHE A 48 11.03 -0.96 8.20
CA PHE A 48 10.20 -0.63 9.34
C PHE A 48 10.80 0.53 10.15
N ARG A 49 9.99 1.55 10.45
CA ARG A 49 10.44 2.75 11.16
C ARG A 49 9.84 2.88 12.54
N SER A 50 8.54 2.65 12.65
CA SER A 50 7.86 2.74 13.93
C SER A 50 6.52 2.03 13.90
N ASP A 51 6.09 1.64 15.09
CA ASP A 51 4.74 1.16 15.36
C ASP A 51 4.17 2.01 16.50
N ILE A 52 3.20 2.85 16.16
CA ILE A 52 2.62 3.81 17.09
C ILE A 52 1.25 3.29 17.50
N GLN A 53 1.09 2.97 18.78
CA GLN A 53 -0.21 2.69 19.36
C GLN A 53 -0.99 4.00 19.53
N VAL A 54 -2.19 4.04 18.97
CA VAL A 54 -3.11 5.18 19.13
C VAL A 54 -3.83 5.02 20.47
N ARG A 55 -4.31 6.13 21.05
CA ARG A 55 -5.02 6.15 22.35
C ARG A 55 -6.20 5.16 22.48
N GLN A 56 -6.69 4.61 21.37
CA GLN A 56 -7.79 3.66 21.36
C GLN A 56 -7.24 2.22 21.26
N PRO A 57 -7.73 1.29 22.10
CA PRO A 57 -7.23 -0.08 22.11
C PRO A 57 -7.41 -0.76 20.74
N GLY A 58 -6.39 -1.50 20.31
CA GLY A 58 -6.37 -2.22 19.04
C GLY A 58 -6.03 -1.37 17.80
N ARG A 59 -5.75 -0.07 17.96
CA ARG A 59 -5.36 0.81 16.84
C ARG A 59 -3.88 1.11 16.85
N ARG A 60 -3.26 0.91 15.69
CA ARG A 60 -1.85 1.19 15.48
C ARG A 60 -1.57 1.76 14.10
N HIS A 61 -0.59 2.64 14.04
CA HIS A 61 -0.03 3.20 12.82
C HIS A 61 1.38 2.63 12.65
N VAL A 62 1.57 1.85 11.60
CA VAL A 62 2.87 1.28 11.26
C VAL A 62 3.47 2.12 10.15
N MET A 63 4.65 2.68 10.39
CA MET A 63 5.36 3.54 9.45
C MET A 63 6.49 2.77 8.78
N LEU A 64 6.52 2.83 7.45
CA LEU A 64 7.47 2.12 6.60
C LEU A 64 8.14 3.09 5.62
N ALA A 65 9.46 3.15 5.65
CA ALA A 65 10.29 3.93 4.73
C ALA A 65 11.74 3.45 4.78
N THR A 66 12.48 3.59 3.68
CA THR A 66 13.94 3.43 3.67
C THR A 66 14.63 4.72 4.11
N ASP A 67 15.90 4.63 4.53
CA ASP A 67 16.67 5.82 4.94
C ASP A 67 16.80 6.82 3.78
N GLN A 68 16.98 6.31 2.57
CA GLN A 68 17.04 7.12 1.36
C GLN A 68 15.71 7.86 1.11
N GLN A 69 14.57 7.20 1.32
CA GLN A 69 13.28 7.85 1.18
C GLN A 69 13.09 8.97 2.22
N LEU A 70 13.50 8.74 3.47
CA LEU A 70 13.44 9.75 4.53
C LEU A 70 14.35 10.94 4.21
N GLN A 71 15.57 10.71 3.71
CA GLN A 71 16.47 11.78 3.28
C GLN A 71 15.86 12.63 2.16
N PHE A 72 15.19 12.02 1.18
CA PHE A 72 14.46 12.76 0.15
C PHE A 72 13.30 13.55 0.73
N LEU A 73 12.57 12.97 1.68
CA LEU A 73 11.44 13.63 2.34
C LEU A 73 11.91 14.87 3.13
N THR A 74 13.04 14.80 3.82
CA THR A 74 13.63 15.96 4.52
C THR A 74 14.10 17.07 3.57
N ARG A 75 14.56 16.71 2.36
CA ARG A 75 15.04 17.68 1.36
C ARG A 75 13.93 18.26 0.47
N ALA A 76 12.76 17.62 0.43
CA ALA A 76 11.67 18.04 -0.41
C ALA A 76 11.05 19.35 0.09
N LYS A 77 10.79 20.29 -0.83
CA LYS A 77 10.14 21.58 -0.51
C LYS A 77 8.63 21.45 -0.32
N THR A 78 8.03 20.45 -0.95
CA THR A 78 6.58 20.25 -0.97
C THR A 78 6.27 18.77 -0.91
N TRP A 79 5.36 18.44 -0.02
CA TRP A 79 4.87 17.10 0.26
C TRP A 79 3.35 17.16 0.27
N TYR A 80 2.73 16.07 -0.13
CA TYR A 80 1.29 15.88 0.00
C TYR A 80 1.03 14.47 0.48
N ILE A 81 -0.15 14.30 1.05
CA ILE A 81 -0.55 13.06 1.68
C ILE A 81 -1.72 12.51 0.87
N ASP A 82 -1.59 11.29 0.38
CA ASP A 82 -2.68 10.56 -0.25
C ASP A 82 -3.19 9.47 0.69
N GLY A 83 -4.52 9.36 0.77
CA GLY A 83 -5.22 8.44 1.66
C GLY A 83 -6.00 7.40 0.88
N THR A 84 -5.53 6.16 0.88
CA THR A 84 -6.28 5.02 0.33
C THR A 84 -7.13 4.38 1.43
N PHE A 85 -8.39 4.77 1.49
CA PHE A 85 -9.36 4.29 2.50
C PHE A 85 -10.05 2.97 2.13
N LYS A 86 -9.87 2.49 0.90
CA LYS A 86 -10.49 1.24 0.38
C LYS A 86 -9.59 0.02 0.54
N LEU A 87 -8.81 -0.05 1.63
CA LEU A 87 -8.05 -1.25 1.93
C LEU A 87 -9.03 -2.37 2.35
N ARG A 88 -9.03 -3.47 1.60
CA ARG A 88 -10.07 -4.52 1.65
C ARG A 88 -9.72 -5.71 2.55
N ARG A 89 -8.59 -5.67 3.26
CA ARG A 89 -8.07 -6.81 4.03
C ARG A 89 -7.75 -6.40 5.45
N HIS A 90 -8.43 -7.03 6.41
CA HIS A 90 -8.10 -6.88 7.83
C HIS A 90 -6.64 -7.34 8.07
N PRO A 91 -5.92 -6.73 9.03
CA PRO A 91 -6.38 -5.77 10.03
C PRO A 91 -6.27 -4.31 9.59
N PHE A 92 -5.79 -4.04 8.37
CA PHE A 92 -5.58 -2.68 7.90
C PHE A 92 -6.82 -2.12 7.21
N SER A 93 -7.18 -0.89 7.56
CA SER A 93 -8.36 -0.24 6.97
C SER A 93 -8.03 0.99 6.14
N GLN A 94 -6.83 1.54 6.31
CA GLN A 94 -6.33 2.65 5.52
C GLN A 94 -4.83 2.50 5.25
N LEU A 95 -4.40 2.98 4.07
CA LEU A 95 -3.01 3.22 3.73
C LEU A 95 -2.86 4.70 3.44
N LEU A 96 -1.98 5.36 4.18
CA LEU A 96 -1.55 6.72 3.93
C LEU A 96 -0.20 6.68 3.21
N THR A 97 -0.01 7.52 2.20
CA THR A 97 1.28 7.71 1.56
C THR A 97 1.67 9.18 1.59
N VAL A 98 2.87 9.47 2.09
CA VAL A 98 3.47 10.79 1.92
C VAL A 98 4.27 10.77 0.63
N ASN A 99 3.85 11.63 -0.29
CA ASN A 99 4.36 11.67 -1.64
C ASN A 99 5.02 13.02 -1.90
N THR A 100 5.99 13.00 -2.80
CA THR A 100 6.67 14.19 -3.31
C THR A 100 6.62 14.20 -4.82
N PHE A 101 6.90 15.35 -5.43
CA PHE A 101 7.09 15.45 -6.87
C PHE A 101 8.57 15.50 -7.18
N VAL A 102 9.01 14.61 -8.07
CA VAL A 102 10.33 14.68 -8.69
C VAL A 102 10.15 15.26 -10.08
N LYS A 103 10.83 16.38 -10.35
CA LYS A 103 10.83 17.03 -11.66
C LYS A 103 12.20 16.88 -12.30
N GLN A 104 12.19 16.43 -13.55
CA GLN A 104 13.36 16.45 -14.43
C GLN A 104 12.89 16.94 -15.79
N ASP A 105 13.51 18.02 -16.29
CA ASP A 105 13.11 18.71 -17.50
C ASP A 105 11.61 19.09 -17.48
N ASP A 106 10.85 18.61 -18.47
CA ASP A 106 9.39 18.82 -18.56
C ASP A 106 8.57 17.67 -17.95
N HIS A 107 9.23 16.70 -17.32
CA HIS A 107 8.56 15.56 -16.70
C HIS A 107 8.47 15.72 -15.19
N THR A 108 7.24 15.61 -14.68
CA THR A 108 6.97 15.60 -13.24
C THR A 108 6.33 14.27 -12.87
N LYS A 109 6.93 13.56 -11.91
CA LYS A 109 6.42 12.29 -11.40
C LYS A 109 6.17 12.35 -9.90
N GLN A 110 5.12 11.67 -9.48
CA GLN A 110 4.79 11.45 -8.08
C GLN A 110 5.61 10.27 -7.54
N VAL A 111 6.28 10.47 -6.42
CA VAL A 111 7.08 9.44 -5.77
C VAL A 111 6.65 9.28 -4.31
N PRO A 112 6.15 8.10 -3.90
CA PRO A 112 5.87 7.80 -2.50
C PRO A 112 7.15 7.58 -1.73
N LEU A 113 7.29 8.28 -0.60
CA LEU A 113 8.48 8.23 0.25
C LEU A 113 8.20 7.65 1.63
N LEU A 114 6.97 7.75 2.15
CA LEU A 114 6.60 7.16 3.43
C LEU A 114 5.24 6.49 3.30
N PHE A 115 5.15 5.26 3.80
CA PHE A 115 3.92 4.49 3.85
C PHE A 115 3.49 4.35 5.30
N VAL A 116 2.22 4.63 5.59
CA VAL A 116 1.64 4.43 6.91
C VAL A 116 0.41 3.56 6.79
N THR A 117 0.46 2.37 7.38
CA THR A 117 -0.70 1.48 7.45
C THR A 117 -1.41 1.66 8.78
N ILE A 118 -2.73 1.83 8.73
CA ILE A 118 -3.57 2.16 9.87
C ILE A 118 -4.59 1.05 10.09
N SER A 119 -4.68 0.52 11.32
CA SER A 119 -5.59 -0.57 11.69
C SER A 119 -7.00 -0.15 12.14
N GLY A 120 -7.42 1.10 11.84
CA GLY A 120 -8.77 1.60 12.15
C GLY A 120 -9.27 2.68 11.17
N ARG A 121 -10.59 2.88 11.10
CA ARG A 121 -11.19 4.00 10.36
C ARG A 121 -11.71 5.04 11.32
N LYS A 122 -11.08 6.21 11.36
CA LYS A 122 -11.71 7.43 11.85
C LYS A 122 -11.59 8.53 10.81
N LYS A 123 -12.46 9.52 10.93
CA LYS A 123 -12.44 10.74 10.11
C LYS A 123 -11.30 11.69 10.52
N ASN A 124 -10.89 11.59 11.79
CA ASN A 124 -9.79 12.34 12.41
C ASN A 124 -8.88 11.33 13.11
N ASP A 125 -7.97 10.72 12.35
CA ASP A 125 -6.80 10.00 12.87
C ASP A 125 -5.58 10.94 12.85
#